data_AF-W9SMX7-F1
#
_entry.id   AF-W9SMX7-F1
#
_cell.length_a   1.000
_cell.length_b   1.000
_cell.length_c   1.000
_cell.angle_alpha   90.00
_cell.angle_beta   90.00
_cell.angle_gamma   90.00
#
_symmetry.space_group_name_H-M   'P 1'
#
loop_
_entity.id
_entity.type
_entity.pdbx_description
1 polymer ?
#
loop_
_entity_poly.entity_id
_entity_poly.type
_entity_poly.pdbx_seq_one_letter_code
_entity_poly.pdbx_strand_id
1 'polypeptide(L)'
;MSSATPMELPLEWHLWLIWHVYKVCSQGGCPESAVLAAIDLAIRDDVDVISLSLGSFPKKSFLQDALQIATFRAVQHGIFVSCSAGNVGPFDSSVSGPAPWVLTVGASTIDRSIRAVAKLGNRQEYMGESLFQPGDFKPKLLPLVYSEFCDPQTLERVCVRGKIVLCQGIGGASGVSRGEEVKKARALAMITMNEKFDGFSTIADLHVLPATRVTPKGPGSKPTLIQPQPMATISFRGTIIGQSSSAPRVLSFSSRGPKLVSPGILKPDILGPGVNILAAWPFPVDKNTNSNSAFHVNTGTSMACPHLSGIAALLKSSHPDWSPATIKSAIMTTADVKNLRGNPILDQLLAPLTCLPWAEAMSTPQKQMTLALFMTSKQMIIFLICVA
;
A
#
# COMPACT_ATOMS: atom_id res chain seq x y z
N MET A 1 43.72 8.68 37.54
CA MET A 1 43.69 7.93 36.27
C MET A 1 43.14 6.55 36.55
N SER A 2 41.83 6.37 36.38
CA SER A 2 41.18 5.06 36.47
C SER A 2 40.64 4.77 35.08
N SER A 3 41.23 3.78 34.42
CA SER A 3 40.90 3.33 33.07
C SER A 3 39.57 2.57 33.12
N ALA A 4 38.52 3.16 32.55
CA ALA A 4 37.32 2.43 32.22
C ALA A 4 37.63 1.44 31.08
N THR A 5 37.60 0.15 31.38
CA THR A 5 37.57 -0.91 30.38
C THR A 5 36.25 -0.84 29.61
N PRO A 6 36.24 -0.98 28.28
CA PRO A 6 35.01 -1.08 27.52
C PRO A 6 34.31 -2.38 27.89
N MET A 7 33.03 -2.29 28.25
CA MET A 7 32.14 -3.43 28.39
C MET A 7 31.90 -4.00 26.98
N GLU A 8 32.56 -5.10 26.64
CA GLU A 8 32.27 -5.88 25.44
C GLU A 8 30.87 -6.48 25.56
N LEU A 9 29.97 -6.08 24.66
CA LEU A 9 28.65 -6.69 24.50
C LEU A 9 28.84 -8.07 23.85
N PRO A 10 28.24 -9.16 24.39
CA PRO A 10 28.35 -10.48 23.78
C PRO A 10 27.62 -10.49 22.43
N LEU A 11 28.40 -10.73 21.38
CA LEU A 11 27.99 -10.77 19.97
C LEU A 11 27.59 -12.21 19.57
N GLU A 12 26.58 -12.80 20.21
CA GLU A 12 26.02 -14.09 19.75
C GLU A 12 24.48 -14.15 19.84
N TRP A 13 23.80 -13.29 19.07
CA TRP A 13 22.39 -13.49 18.76
C TRP A 13 22.27 -14.18 17.39
N HIS A 14 22.25 -15.51 17.40
CA HIS A 14 21.87 -16.27 16.21
C HIS A 14 20.35 -16.23 16.04
N LEU A 15 19.82 -15.09 15.59
CA LEU A 15 18.42 -14.92 15.19
C LEU A 15 18.17 -15.73 13.90
N TRP A 16 17.71 -16.97 14.05
CA TRP A 16 17.23 -17.77 12.93
C TRP A 16 15.74 -17.50 12.72
N LEU A 17 15.42 -16.60 11.78
CA LEU A 17 14.05 -16.50 11.26
C LEU A 17 13.82 -17.64 10.26
N ILE A 18 12.91 -18.55 10.58
CA ILE A 18 12.52 -19.68 9.73
C ILE A 18 11.20 -19.33 9.03
N TRP A 19 11.13 -19.57 7.72
CA TRP A 19 9.94 -19.28 6.92
C TRP A 19 9.15 -20.55 6.64
N HIS A 20 7.90 -20.59 7.11
CA HIS A 20 6.93 -21.62 6.73
C HIS A 20 5.99 -21.05 5.66
N VAL A 21 5.85 -21.75 4.53
CA VAL A 21 5.02 -21.29 3.40
C VAL A 21 3.82 -22.22 3.23
N TYR A 22 2.64 -21.72 3.58
CA TYR A 22 1.37 -22.43 3.40
C TYR A 22 0.63 -21.86 2.19
N LYS A 23 0.62 -22.60 1.07
CA LYS A 23 -0.03 -22.17 -0.17
C LYS A 23 -1.54 -22.40 -0.11
N VAL A 24 -2.29 -21.31 0.01
CA VAL A 24 -3.78 -21.35 0.10
C VAL A 24 -4.50 -20.67 -1.07
N CYS A 25 -3.76 -19.96 -1.92
CA CYS A 25 -4.30 -19.22 -3.06
C CYS A 25 -3.85 -19.80 -4.40
N SER A 26 -4.72 -19.70 -5.39
CA SER A 26 -4.48 -20.05 -6.79
C SER A 26 -5.07 -18.98 -7.71
N GLN A 27 -5.04 -19.20 -9.03
CA GLN A 27 -5.71 -18.30 -9.99
C GLN A 27 -7.22 -18.16 -9.72
N GLY A 28 -7.86 -19.19 -9.15
CA GLY A 28 -9.27 -19.18 -8.78
C GLY A 28 -9.57 -18.45 -7.45
N GLY A 29 -8.57 -17.82 -6.83
CA GLY A 29 -8.70 -17.17 -5.53
C GLY A 29 -8.17 -18.02 -4.37
N CYS A 30 -8.57 -17.65 -3.16
CA CYS A 30 -8.15 -18.26 -1.90
C CYS A 30 -9.37 -18.86 -1.19
N PRO A 31 -9.66 -20.16 -1.37
CA PRO A 31 -10.81 -20.79 -0.73
C PRO A 31 -10.72 -20.70 0.79
N GLU A 32 -11.80 -20.32 1.46
CA GLU A 32 -11.84 -20.20 2.94
C GLU A 32 -11.37 -21.52 3.60
N SER A 33 -11.81 -22.67 3.10
CA SER A 33 -11.40 -23.98 3.61
C SER A 33 -9.88 -24.22 3.56
N ALA A 34 -9.19 -23.77 2.50
CA ALA A 34 -7.74 -23.89 2.38
C ALA A 34 -7.02 -22.98 3.37
N VAL A 35 -7.52 -21.76 3.58
CA VAL A 35 -6.99 -20.81 4.57
C VAL A 35 -7.12 -21.39 5.98
N LEU A 36 -8.26 -21.98 6.31
CA LEU A 36 -8.48 -22.63 7.61
C LEU A 36 -7.51 -23.78 7.82
N ALA A 37 -7.39 -24.68 6.84
CA ALA A 37 -6.48 -25.82 6.95
C ALA A 37 -5.01 -25.38 7.14
N ALA A 38 -4.59 -24.32 6.46
CA ALA A 38 -3.25 -23.76 6.63
C ALA A 38 -3.02 -23.15 8.00
N ILE A 39 -3.99 -22.43 8.57
CA ILE A 39 -3.87 -21.90 9.93
C ILE A 39 -3.81 -23.06 10.95
N ASP A 40 -4.62 -24.10 10.76
CA ASP A 40 -4.60 -25.29 11.62
C ASP A 40 -3.25 -26.02 11.56
N LEU A 41 -2.63 -26.11 10.37
CA LEU A 41 -1.27 -26.64 10.21
C LEU A 41 -0.23 -25.72 10.84
N ALA A 42 -0.33 -24.41 10.65
CA ALA A 42 0.59 -23.44 11.25
C ALA A 42 0.57 -23.49 12.79
N ILE A 43 -0.60 -23.74 13.40
CA ILE A 43 -0.73 -23.98 14.84
C ILE A 43 -0.02 -25.26 15.26
N ARG A 44 -0.16 -26.35 14.49
CA ARG A 44 0.50 -27.64 14.78
C ARG A 44 2.01 -27.59 14.60
N ASP A 45 2.47 -26.79 13.64
CA ASP A 45 3.89 -26.53 13.37
C ASP A 45 4.49 -25.53 14.38
N ASP A 46 3.69 -25.04 15.33
CA ASP A 46 4.09 -24.15 16.43
C ASP A 46 4.81 -22.87 15.95
N VAL A 47 4.26 -22.23 14.90
CA VAL A 47 4.84 -20.99 14.38
C VAL A 47 4.62 -19.82 15.34
N ASP A 48 5.58 -18.90 15.43
CA ASP A 48 5.47 -17.71 16.29
C ASP A 48 4.52 -16.63 15.73
N VAL A 49 4.54 -16.45 14.41
CA VAL A 49 3.87 -15.34 13.71
C VAL A 49 3.22 -15.82 12.41
N ILE A 50 1.95 -15.47 12.22
CA ILE A 50 1.22 -15.66 10.97
C ILE A 50 1.06 -14.30 10.27
N SER A 51 1.66 -14.18 9.08
CA SER A 51 1.50 -13.04 8.18
C SER A 51 0.42 -13.31 7.15
N LEU A 52 -0.76 -12.72 7.32
CA LEU A 52 -1.93 -13.00 6.49
C LEU A 52 -2.34 -11.79 5.64
N SER A 53 -1.82 -11.73 4.42
CA SER A 53 -2.20 -10.72 3.42
C SER A 53 -3.48 -11.07 2.66
N LEU A 54 -4.47 -11.60 3.39
CA LEU A 54 -5.78 -12.02 2.90
C LEU A 54 -6.87 -11.34 3.73
N GLY A 55 -8.09 -11.36 3.20
CA GLY A 55 -9.25 -10.78 3.86
C GLY A 55 -10.51 -11.59 3.59
N SER A 56 -11.51 -11.39 4.44
CA SER A 56 -12.85 -11.94 4.30
C SER A 56 -13.85 -10.86 3.87
N PHE A 57 -14.93 -11.27 3.20
CA PHE A 57 -16.06 -10.39 2.94
C PHE A 57 -16.72 -9.99 4.27
N PRO A 58 -17.33 -8.79 4.36
CA PRO A 58 -18.04 -8.37 5.57
C PRO A 58 -19.12 -9.38 5.99
N LYS A 59 -18.99 -9.95 7.19
CA LYS A 59 -20.01 -10.78 7.85
C LYS A 59 -20.69 -10.01 8.98
N LYS A 60 -21.88 -10.44 9.40
CA LYS A 60 -22.64 -9.82 10.51
C LYS A 60 -22.05 -10.14 11.89
N SER A 61 -21.25 -11.21 12.01
CA SER A 61 -20.63 -11.66 13.25
C SER A 61 -19.29 -12.32 12.96
N PHE A 62 -18.36 -12.25 13.92
CA PHE A 62 -17.09 -12.99 13.87
C PHE A 62 -17.29 -14.50 13.83
N LEU A 63 -18.39 -15.02 14.41
CA LEU A 63 -18.70 -16.45 14.40
C LEU A 63 -19.17 -16.98 13.03
N GLN A 64 -19.48 -16.08 12.10
CA GLN A 64 -19.83 -16.44 10.71
C GLN A 64 -18.65 -16.27 9.76
N ASP A 65 -17.50 -15.90 10.29
CA ASP A 65 -16.29 -15.65 9.54
C ASP A 65 -15.24 -16.69 9.95
N ALA A 66 -15.11 -17.70 9.08
CA ALA A 66 -14.23 -18.83 9.31
C ALA A 66 -12.77 -18.39 9.52
N LEU A 67 -12.35 -17.30 8.87
CA LEU A 67 -11.02 -16.73 9.05
C LEU A 67 -10.85 -16.13 10.46
N GLN A 68 -11.88 -15.47 11.00
CA GLN A 68 -11.81 -14.89 12.34
C GLN A 68 -11.77 -16.00 13.41
N ILE A 69 -12.52 -17.08 13.23
CA ILE A 69 -12.47 -18.24 14.13
C ILE A 69 -11.08 -18.88 14.12
N ALA A 70 -10.50 -19.10 12.94
CA ALA A 70 -9.18 -19.71 12.82
C ALA A 70 -8.08 -18.84 13.44
N THR A 71 -8.10 -17.53 13.17
CA THR A 71 -7.13 -16.59 13.76
C THR A 71 -7.33 -16.42 15.27
N PHE A 72 -8.55 -16.56 15.78
CA PHE A 72 -8.79 -16.61 17.23
C PHE A 72 -8.09 -17.80 17.87
N ARG A 73 -8.24 -18.99 17.27
CA ARG A 73 -7.54 -20.20 17.74
C ARG A 73 -6.03 -20.02 17.71
N ALA A 74 -5.46 -19.45 16.64
CA ALA A 74 -4.02 -19.19 16.59
C ALA A 74 -3.55 -18.30 17.74
N VAL A 75 -4.27 -17.20 18.02
CA VAL A 75 -3.94 -16.30 19.14
C VAL A 75 -4.10 -16.99 20.50
N GLN A 76 -5.06 -17.90 20.67
CA GLN A 76 -5.19 -18.70 21.90
C GLN A 76 -3.99 -19.62 22.13
N HIS A 77 -3.30 -20.04 21.07
CA HIS A 77 -2.05 -20.80 21.13
C HIS A 77 -0.81 -19.90 21.28
N GLY A 78 -0.98 -18.60 21.55
CA GLY A 78 0.15 -17.67 21.73
C GLY A 78 0.79 -17.19 20.43
N ILE A 79 0.20 -17.49 19.28
CA ILE A 79 0.69 -17.13 17.95
C ILE A 79 0.23 -15.71 17.59
N PHE A 80 1.15 -14.85 17.20
CA PHE A 80 0.79 -13.51 16.74
C PHE A 80 0.24 -13.54 15.32
N VAL A 81 -0.86 -12.84 15.05
CA VAL A 81 -1.47 -12.79 13.72
C VAL A 81 -1.55 -11.35 13.23
N SER A 82 -0.94 -11.09 12.06
CA SER A 82 -1.10 -9.84 11.31
C SER A 82 -1.97 -10.07 10.10
N CYS A 83 -2.94 -9.17 9.87
CA CYS A 83 -3.82 -9.18 8.71
C CYS A 83 -3.76 -7.85 7.95
N SER A 84 -3.81 -7.91 6.62
CA SER A 84 -3.99 -6.72 5.79
C SER A 84 -5.40 -6.11 5.98
N ALA A 85 -5.51 -4.79 6.06
CA ALA A 85 -6.81 -4.12 6.22
C ALA A 85 -7.75 -4.23 5.01
N GLY A 86 -7.22 -4.51 3.82
CA GLY A 86 -7.95 -4.55 2.56
C GLY A 86 -7.66 -3.33 1.66
N ASN A 87 -8.00 -3.48 0.38
CA ASN A 87 -7.71 -2.51 -0.67
C ASN A 87 -8.99 -1.90 -1.29
N VAL A 88 -10.06 -1.77 -0.51
CA VAL A 88 -11.39 -1.28 -0.96
C VAL A 88 -11.74 0.08 -0.33
N GLY A 89 -10.72 0.80 0.15
CA GLY A 89 -10.87 2.20 0.52
C GLY A 89 -11.21 3.08 -0.71
N PRO A 90 -11.48 4.37 -0.50
CA PRO A 90 -11.33 5.12 0.76
C PRO A 90 -12.64 5.18 1.58
N PHE A 91 -13.63 4.37 1.21
CA PHE A 91 -14.96 4.41 1.84
C PHE A 91 -14.91 3.93 3.29
N ASP A 92 -15.74 4.53 4.15
CA ASP A 92 -15.88 4.10 5.53
C ASP A 92 -16.38 2.66 5.60
N SER A 93 -16.01 1.96 6.68
CA SER A 93 -16.37 0.55 6.91
C SER A 93 -15.92 -0.44 5.82
N SER A 94 -14.86 -0.12 5.08
CA SER A 94 -14.29 -0.98 4.04
C SER A 94 -13.24 -1.97 4.55
N VAL A 95 -12.90 -1.94 5.85
CA VAL A 95 -11.91 -2.84 6.46
C VAL A 95 -12.36 -4.32 6.47
N SER A 96 -11.50 -5.17 5.91
CA SER A 96 -11.72 -6.61 5.78
C SER A 96 -11.25 -7.38 7.02
N GLY A 97 -12.04 -8.37 7.44
CA GLY A 97 -11.72 -9.30 8.53
C GLY A 97 -10.92 -8.80 9.74
N PRO A 98 -11.29 -7.70 10.44
CA PRO A 98 -10.43 -7.13 11.47
C PRO A 98 -10.94 -7.49 12.87
N ALA A 99 -10.84 -8.75 13.27
CA ALA A 99 -11.17 -9.09 14.66
C ALA A 99 -10.27 -8.35 15.67
N PRO A 100 -10.73 -8.20 16.92
CA PRO A 100 -9.96 -7.53 17.97
C PRO A 100 -8.58 -8.15 18.24
N TRP A 101 -8.48 -9.47 18.13
CA TRP A 101 -7.29 -10.26 18.49
C TRP A 101 -6.17 -10.25 17.44
N VAL A 102 -6.42 -9.79 16.21
CA VAL A 102 -5.39 -9.67 15.17
C VAL A 102 -4.88 -8.24 15.05
N LEU A 103 -3.63 -8.07 14.59
CA LEU A 103 -3.10 -6.77 14.16
C LEU A 103 -3.53 -6.48 12.71
N THR A 104 -4.44 -5.55 12.52
CA THR A 104 -4.94 -5.11 11.20
C THR A 104 -4.12 -3.94 10.67
N VAL A 105 -3.49 -4.12 9.52
CA VAL A 105 -2.50 -3.20 8.98
C VAL A 105 -3.01 -2.46 7.73
N GLY A 106 -3.14 -1.14 7.82
CA GLY A 106 -3.37 -0.24 6.70
C GLY A 106 -2.08 0.10 5.93
N ALA A 107 -2.22 0.63 4.73
CA ALA A 107 -1.09 0.93 3.84
C ALA A 107 -0.80 2.43 3.80
N SER A 108 0.47 2.79 3.95
CA SER A 108 0.97 4.15 3.77
C SER A 108 2.13 4.22 2.78
N THR A 109 2.37 5.43 2.27
CA THR A 109 3.54 5.75 1.46
C THR A 109 4.82 5.77 2.28
N ILE A 110 5.95 5.57 1.61
CA ILE A 110 7.28 5.90 2.12
C ILE A 110 7.78 7.22 1.51
N ASP A 111 8.97 7.67 1.90
CA ASP A 111 9.59 8.91 1.40
C ASP A 111 10.16 8.78 -0.04
N ARG A 112 10.12 7.57 -0.59
CA ARG A 112 10.47 7.25 -1.97
C ARG A 112 9.29 7.47 -2.92
N SER A 113 9.55 8.10 -4.06
CA SER A 113 8.62 8.12 -5.20
C SER A 113 9.34 7.85 -6.52
N ILE A 114 8.65 7.23 -7.48
CA ILE A 114 9.21 6.85 -8.77
C ILE A 114 8.65 7.81 -9.82
N ARG A 115 9.32 8.97 -9.92
CA ARG A 115 8.74 10.22 -10.41
C ARG A 115 8.61 10.25 -11.93
N ALA A 116 7.40 10.52 -12.41
CA ALA A 116 7.09 10.82 -13.80
C ALA A 116 6.16 12.03 -13.84
N VAL A 117 6.57 13.10 -14.51
CA VAL A 117 5.85 14.39 -14.49
C VAL A 117 5.18 14.60 -15.84
N ALA A 118 3.87 14.76 -15.85
CA ALA A 118 3.16 15.20 -17.05
C ALA A 118 3.29 16.71 -17.18
N LYS A 119 3.79 17.20 -18.32
CA LYS A 119 3.89 18.63 -18.63
C LYS A 119 2.93 18.95 -19.77
N LEU A 120 2.01 19.88 -19.54
CA LEU A 120 1.09 20.37 -20.55
C LEU A 120 1.71 21.52 -21.35
N GLY A 121 1.18 21.79 -22.55
CA GLY A 121 1.63 22.86 -23.45
C GLY A 121 1.52 24.26 -22.83
N ASN A 122 0.62 24.45 -21.87
CA ASN A 122 0.47 25.67 -21.07
C ASN A 122 1.47 25.78 -19.90
N ARG A 123 2.54 24.97 -19.90
CA ARG A 123 3.60 24.89 -18.87
C ARG A 123 3.13 24.36 -17.51
N GLN A 124 1.89 23.91 -17.39
CA GLN A 124 1.44 23.26 -16.17
C GLN A 124 2.09 21.89 -16.00
N GLU A 125 2.73 21.67 -14.85
CA GLU A 125 3.25 20.35 -14.46
C GLU A 125 2.26 19.65 -13.52
N TYR A 126 2.06 18.35 -13.74
CA TYR A 126 1.30 17.45 -12.89
C TYR A 126 2.23 16.37 -12.38
N MET A 127 2.33 16.27 -11.05
CA MET A 127 3.19 15.31 -10.41
C MET A 127 2.55 13.93 -10.49
N GLY A 128 3.32 12.96 -10.99
CA GLY A 128 2.89 11.58 -11.09
C GLY A 128 4.00 10.59 -10.80
N GLU A 129 3.67 9.32 -10.97
CA GLU A 129 4.59 8.20 -10.80
C GLU A 129 4.41 7.14 -11.90
N SER A 130 5.50 6.43 -12.19
CA SER A 130 5.54 5.35 -13.20
C SER A 130 6.77 4.48 -13.04
N LEU A 131 6.60 3.15 -13.12
CA LEU A 131 7.70 2.19 -13.13
C LEU A 131 8.35 2.09 -14.51
N PHE A 132 7.59 2.30 -15.59
CA PHE A 132 8.14 2.22 -16.95
C PHE A 132 8.67 3.58 -17.40
N GLN A 133 10.00 3.75 -17.30
CA GLN A 133 10.72 4.98 -17.65
C GLN A 133 11.72 4.73 -18.80
N PRO A 134 11.25 4.64 -20.05
CA PRO A 134 12.11 4.39 -21.20
C PRO A 134 13.11 5.54 -21.44
N GLY A 135 14.40 5.21 -21.52
CA GLY A 135 15.47 6.20 -21.72
C GLY A 135 15.52 6.82 -23.12
N ASP A 136 14.93 6.15 -24.11
CA ASP A 136 14.78 6.63 -25.50
C ASP A 136 13.57 7.57 -25.69
N PHE A 137 12.67 7.66 -24.70
CA PHE A 137 11.55 8.59 -24.74
C PHE A 137 12.02 10.02 -24.47
N LYS A 138 12.23 10.78 -25.54
CA LYS A 138 12.58 12.20 -25.47
C LYS A 138 11.33 13.05 -25.23
N PRO A 139 11.27 13.88 -24.17
CA PRO A 139 10.13 14.75 -23.90
C PRO A 139 9.87 15.72 -25.07
N LYS A 140 8.88 15.39 -25.90
CA LYS A 140 8.37 16.25 -26.97
C LYS A 140 6.89 16.51 -26.71
N LEU A 141 6.46 17.77 -26.86
CA LEU A 141 5.04 18.11 -26.80
C LEU A 141 4.31 17.47 -27.97
N LEU A 142 3.29 16.68 -27.66
CA LEU A 142 2.45 15.96 -28.59
C LEU A 142 0.98 16.28 -28.32
N PRO A 143 0.08 16.15 -29.31
CA PRO A 143 -1.34 16.35 -29.09
C PRO A 143 -1.87 15.42 -27.98
N LEU A 144 -2.65 15.97 -27.08
CA LEU A 144 -3.32 15.28 -25.99
C LEU A 144 -4.77 15.03 -26.40
N VAL A 145 -5.25 13.81 -26.19
CA VAL A 145 -6.66 13.44 -26.43
C VAL A 145 -7.23 12.78 -25.20
N TYR A 146 -8.51 12.99 -24.94
CA TYR A 146 -9.20 12.40 -23.80
C TYR A 146 -9.97 11.17 -24.21
N SER A 147 -9.83 10.12 -23.42
CA SER A 147 -10.69 8.94 -23.44
C SER A 147 -11.00 8.58 -21.99
N GLU A 148 -12.25 8.24 -21.68
CA GLU A 148 -12.68 8.08 -20.29
C GLU A 148 -11.96 6.92 -19.61
N PHE A 149 -12.10 5.70 -20.11
CA PHE A 149 -11.51 4.51 -19.48
C PHE A 149 -10.31 3.94 -20.24
N CYS A 150 -10.06 4.43 -21.46
CA CYS A 150 -9.07 3.89 -22.38
C CYS A 150 -9.21 2.38 -22.60
N ASP A 151 -10.45 1.93 -22.69
CA ASP A 151 -10.82 0.60 -23.15
C ASP A 151 -10.98 0.58 -24.68
N PRO A 152 -11.08 -0.61 -25.32
CA PRO A 152 -11.21 -0.69 -26.77
C PRO A 152 -12.36 0.13 -27.34
N GLN A 153 -13.53 0.13 -26.68
CA GLN A 153 -14.75 0.79 -27.16
C GLN A 153 -14.63 2.32 -27.15
N THR A 154 -14.01 2.87 -26.11
CA THR A 154 -13.79 4.32 -25.96
C THR A 154 -12.65 4.82 -26.83
N LEU A 155 -11.60 4.01 -27.03
CA LEU A 155 -10.46 4.38 -27.88
C LEU A 155 -10.83 4.42 -29.38
N GLU A 156 -11.76 3.57 -29.84
CA GLU A 156 -12.23 3.59 -31.24
C GLU A 156 -12.98 4.88 -31.60
N ARG A 157 -13.59 5.55 -30.61
CA ARG A 157 -14.35 6.79 -30.80
C ARG A 157 -13.45 8.03 -30.91
N VAL A 158 -12.15 7.89 -30.67
CA VAL A 158 -11.20 9.01 -30.58
C VAL A 158 -9.98 8.76 -31.46
N CYS A 159 -9.56 9.75 -32.24
CA CYS A 159 -8.35 9.63 -33.06
C CYS A 159 -7.09 9.74 -32.17
N VAL A 160 -6.57 8.61 -31.69
CA VAL A 160 -5.44 8.51 -30.74
C VAL A 160 -4.06 8.23 -31.37
N ARG A 161 -4.02 7.84 -32.65
CA ARG A 161 -2.77 7.45 -33.34
C ARG A 161 -1.74 8.58 -33.31
N GLY A 162 -0.53 8.30 -32.81
CA GLY A 162 0.56 9.27 -32.75
C GLY A 162 0.42 10.33 -31.65
N LYS A 163 -0.55 10.18 -30.73
CA LYS A 163 -0.88 11.17 -29.69
C LYS A 163 -0.64 10.64 -28.28
N ILE A 164 -0.77 11.51 -27.29
CA ILE A 164 -0.84 11.13 -25.87
C ILE A 164 -2.30 11.02 -25.47
N VAL A 165 -2.67 9.93 -24.80
CA VAL A 165 -4.05 9.73 -24.34
C VAL A 165 -4.13 10.03 -22.84
N LEU A 166 -5.05 10.90 -22.45
CA LEU A 166 -5.45 11.12 -21.07
C LEU A 166 -6.61 10.19 -20.74
N CYS A 167 -6.39 9.28 -19.80
CA CYS A 167 -7.36 8.32 -19.29
C CYS A 167 -7.82 8.72 -17.89
N GLN A 168 -9.10 8.54 -17.57
CA GLN A 168 -9.65 8.72 -16.23
C GLN A 168 -9.69 7.40 -15.45
N GLY A 169 -9.46 7.51 -14.14
CA GLY A 169 -9.64 6.45 -13.17
C GLY A 169 -8.52 5.44 -13.10
N ILE A 170 -8.54 4.67 -12.02
CA ILE A 170 -7.55 3.64 -11.76
C ILE A 170 -7.69 2.43 -12.69
N GLY A 171 -8.89 2.22 -13.27
CA GLY A 171 -9.21 1.06 -14.08
C GLY A 171 -9.13 -0.23 -13.26
N GLY A 172 -10.22 -0.98 -13.17
CA GLY A 172 -10.20 -2.34 -12.61
C GLY A 172 -9.31 -3.33 -13.38
N ALA A 173 -8.62 -2.86 -14.43
CA ALA A 173 -7.61 -3.59 -15.18
C ALA A 173 -6.23 -3.02 -14.81
N SER A 174 -5.22 -3.88 -14.65
CA SER A 174 -3.86 -3.45 -14.32
C SER A 174 -3.39 -2.32 -15.26
N GLY A 175 -2.59 -1.37 -14.77
CA GLY A 175 -2.03 -0.30 -15.61
C GLY A 175 -1.32 -0.82 -16.87
N VAL A 176 -0.89 -2.09 -16.84
CA VAL A 176 -0.36 -2.86 -17.97
C VAL A 176 -1.41 -3.11 -19.04
N SER A 177 -2.57 -3.72 -18.72
CA SER A 177 -3.58 -4.09 -19.72
C SER A 177 -4.19 -2.87 -20.41
N ARG A 178 -4.47 -1.79 -19.66
CA ARG A 178 -4.87 -0.52 -20.26
C ARG A 178 -3.78 0.05 -21.17
N GLY A 179 -2.53 -0.03 -20.75
CA GLY A 179 -1.39 0.31 -21.59
C GLY A 179 -1.36 -0.50 -22.89
N GLU A 180 -1.65 -1.81 -22.83
CA GLU A 180 -1.69 -2.65 -24.02
C GLU A 180 -2.75 -2.20 -25.02
N GLU A 181 -3.94 -1.84 -24.56
CA GLU A 181 -5.00 -1.32 -25.44
C GLU A 181 -4.63 0.03 -26.06
N VAL A 182 -4.06 0.95 -25.28
CA VAL A 182 -3.58 2.24 -25.78
C VAL A 182 -2.43 2.07 -26.78
N LYS A 183 -1.53 1.10 -26.56
CA LYS A 183 -0.46 0.75 -27.48
C LYS A 183 -1.00 0.14 -28.78
N LYS A 184 -1.98 -0.77 -28.70
CA LYS A 184 -2.66 -1.36 -29.86
C LYS A 184 -3.33 -0.29 -30.71
N ALA A 185 -3.93 0.72 -30.08
CA ALA A 185 -4.51 1.88 -30.76
C ALA A 185 -3.47 2.85 -31.35
N ARG A 186 -2.16 2.52 -31.26
CA ARG A 186 -1.03 3.27 -31.82
C ARG A 186 -0.84 4.68 -31.21
N ALA A 187 -1.24 4.88 -29.97
CA ALA A 187 -0.84 6.06 -29.20
C ALA A 187 0.64 5.95 -28.76
N LEU A 188 1.26 7.11 -28.51
CA LEU A 188 2.69 7.18 -28.15
C LEU A 188 2.93 7.21 -26.64
N ALA A 189 1.99 7.74 -25.87
CA ALA A 189 2.09 7.82 -24.42
C ALA A 189 0.69 7.84 -23.77
N MET A 190 0.63 7.54 -22.47
CA MET A 190 -0.60 7.54 -21.69
C MET A 190 -0.43 8.34 -20.40
N ILE A 191 -1.36 9.23 -20.09
CA ILE A 191 -1.46 9.88 -18.80
C ILE A 191 -2.72 9.36 -18.14
N THR A 192 -2.63 8.76 -16.96
CA THR A 192 -3.81 8.39 -16.17
C THR A 192 -4.03 9.44 -15.10
N MET A 193 -5.28 9.89 -14.97
CA MET A 193 -5.69 10.79 -13.92
C MET A 193 -6.60 10.05 -12.94
N ASN A 194 -6.33 10.28 -11.66
CA ASN A 194 -7.17 9.87 -10.55
C ASN A 194 -8.65 10.25 -10.70
N GLU A 195 -9.52 9.39 -10.20
CA GLU A 195 -10.92 9.76 -9.98
C GLU A 195 -11.09 10.60 -8.71
N LYS A 196 -12.30 11.12 -8.50
CA LYS A 196 -12.59 12.00 -7.36
C LYS A 196 -12.26 11.32 -6.02
N PHE A 197 -12.57 10.04 -5.88
CA PHE A 197 -12.29 9.29 -4.64
C PHE A 197 -10.80 8.98 -4.46
N ASP A 198 -10.01 8.93 -5.54
CA ASP A 198 -8.57 8.70 -5.44
C ASP A 198 -7.79 9.87 -4.87
N GLY A 199 -8.34 11.08 -5.00
CA GLY A 199 -7.72 12.29 -4.49
C GLY A 199 -6.33 12.48 -5.06
N PHE A 200 -5.36 12.73 -4.19
CA PHE A 200 -3.94 12.93 -4.47
C PHE A 200 -3.11 11.63 -4.37
N SER A 201 -3.76 10.48 -4.49
CA SER A 201 -3.07 9.19 -4.43
C SER A 201 -2.18 8.96 -5.65
N THR A 202 -0.97 8.48 -5.44
CA THR A 202 -0.04 8.18 -6.55
C THR A 202 0.59 6.83 -6.31
N ILE A 203 0.56 6.01 -7.36
CA ILE A 203 1.11 4.66 -7.39
C ILE A 203 1.91 4.56 -8.68
N ALA A 204 3.09 3.96 -8.60
CA ALA A 204 3.94 3.73 -9.76
C ALA A 204 3.48 2.43 -10.43
N ASP A 205 2.69 2.55 -11.51
CA ASP A 205 2.27 1.39 -12.28
C ASP A 205 3.35 0.94 -13.27
N LEU A 206 3.37 -0.36 -13.56
CA LEU A 206 4.01 -0.89 -14.75
C LEU A 206 3.14 -0.61 -15.97
N HIS A 207 3.81 -0.25 -17.07
CA HIS A 207 3.18 0.03 -18.34
C HIS A 207 4.01 -0.54 -19.48
N VAL A 208 3.35 -0.79 -20.62
CA VAL A 208 4.00 -1.31 -21.86
C VAL A 208 4.40 -0.21 -22.85
N LEU A 209 4.14 1.05 -22.48
CA LEU A 209 4.41 2.27 -23.23
C LEU A 209 4.66 3.42 -22.23
N PRO A 210 5.33 4.53 -22.64
CA PRO A 210 5.59 5.68 -21.77
C PRO A 210 4.32 6.21 -21.11
N ALA A 211 4.22 6.09 -19.79
CA ALA A 211 3.00 6.48 -19.10
C ALA A 211 3.27 7.04 -17.70
N THR A 212 2.30 7.78 -17.17
CA THR A 212 2.35 8.34 -15.82
C THR A 212 0.97 8.44 -15.20
N ARG A 213 0.85 8.09 -13.93
CA ARG A 213 -0.35 8.34 -13.12
C ARG A 213 -0.19 9.63 -12.34
N VAL A 214 -1.06 10.61 -12.57
CA VAL A 214 -0.93 11.95 -11.99
C VAL A 214 -2.03 12.28 -10.98
N THR A 215 -1.67 13.10 -9.98
CA THR A 215 -2.64 13.68 -9.05
C THR A 215 -3.34 14.89 -9.67
N PRO A 216 -4.58 15.20 -9.26
CA PRO A 216 -5.20 16.48 -9.56
C PRO A 216 -4.42 17.63 -8.89
N LYS A 217 -4.70 18.87 -9.30
CA LYS A 217 -4.15 20.09 -8.67
C LYS A 217 -5.06 20.68 -7.59
N GLY A 218 -6.32 20.27 -7.56
CA GLY A 218 -7.30 20.63 -6.55
C GLY A 218 -8.49 19.65 -6.58
N PRO A 219 -9.40 19.72 -5.59
CA PRO A 219 -10.58 18.86 -5.53
C PRO A 219 -11.42 19.01 -6.81
N GLY A 220 -11.59 17.93 -7.57
CA GLY A 220 -12.38 17.96 -8.82
C GLY A 220 -11.71 18.64 -10.02
N SER A 221 -10.44 19.07 -9.91
CA SER A 221 -9.72 19.63 -11.06
C SER A 221 -9.31 18.52 -12.02
N LYS A 222 -9.89 18.47 -13.22
CA LYS A 222 -9.34 17.69 -14.34
C LYS A 222 -8.20 18.47 -15.00
N PRO A 223 -7.12 17.84 -15.52
CA PRO A 223 -6.21 18.44 -16.47
C PRO A 223 -7.06 19.10 -17.51
N THR A 224 -6.96 20.42 -17.51
CA THR A 224 -7.89 21.26 -18.21
C THR A 224 -7.59 21.11 -19.70
N LEU A 225 -8.30 20.19 -20.37
CA LEU A 225 -8.33 20.04 -21.83
C LEU A 225 -8.99 21.24 -22.54
N ILE A 226 -9.25 22.34 -21.83
CA ILE A 226 -10.01 23.52 -22.29
C ILE A 226 -9.25 24.31 -23.38
N GLN A 227 -8.06 23.86 -23.80
CA GLN A 227 -7.37 24.50 -24.92
C GLN A 227 -7.83 23.90 -26.25
N PRO A 228 -7.99 24.73 -27.30
CA PRO A 228 -8.43 24.26 -28.63
C PRO A 228 -7.48 23.25 -29.28
N GLN A 229 -6.25 23.09 -28.76
CA GLN A 229 -5.33 21.98 -29.07
C GLN A 229 -4.49 21.66 -27.83
N PRO A 230 -4.96 20.80 -26.91
CA PRO A 230 -4.19 20.49 -25.73
C PRO A 230 -2.98 19.66 -26.14
N MET A 231 -1.81 20.05 -25.64
CA MET A 231 -0.54 19.36 -25.89
C MET A 231 0.01 18.87 -24.55
N ALA A 232 0.70 17.74 -24.55
CA ALA A 232 1.35 17.21 -23.36
C ALA A 232 2.65 16.48 -23.69
N THR A 233 3.45 16.24 -22.66
CA THR A 233 4.58 15.32 -22.67
C THR A 233 4.80 14.73 -21.29
N ILE A 234 5.63 13.70 -21.19
CA ILE A 234 6.02 13.06 -19.92
C ILE A 234 7.52 13.27 -19.72
N SER A 235 7.89 13.68 -18.51
CA SER A 235 9.26 13.84 -18.07
C SER A 235 9.54 12.85 -16.95
N PHE A 236 10.28 11.79 -17.28
CA PHE A 236 10.75 10.78 -16.34
C PHE A 236 11.92 11.34 -15.51
N ARG A 237 11.86 11.21 -14.18
CA ARG A 237 12.88 11.74 -13.26
C ARG A 237 13.48 10.65 -12.36
N GLY A 238 13.24 9.38 -12.66
CA GLY A 238 13.73 8.24 -11.89
C GLY A 238 13.16 8.16 -10.47
N THR A 239 13.88 7.47 -9.61
CA THR A 239 13.54 7.33 -8.19
C THR A 239 14.07 8.52 -7.40
N ILE A 240 13.20 9.18 -6.65
CA ILE A 240 13.55 10.27 -5.72
C ILE A 240 13.23 9.84 -4.28
N ILE A 241 14.10 10.19 -3.33
CA ILE A 241 14.00 9.82 -1.91
C ILE A 241 14.10 11.12 -1.08
N GLY A 242 13.41 11.18 0.06
CA GLY A 242 13.46 12.33 1.00
C GLY A 242 12.71 13.59 0.55
N GLN A 243 12.19 13.64 -0.67
CA GLN A 243 11.46 14.81 -1.19
C GLN A 243 9.95 14.74 -0.96
N SER A 244 9.41 13.60 -0.52
CA SER A 244 7.97 13.47 -0.22
C SER A 244 7.63 14.22 1.07
N SER A 245 7.06 15.41 0.93
CA SER A 245 6.74 16.28 2.07
C SER A 245 5.59 15.79 2.96
N SER A 246 4.88 14.75 2.52
CA SER A 246 3.70 14.22 3.21
C SER A 246 3.84 12.74 3.61
N ALA A 247 4.98 12.10 3.35
CA ALA A 247 5.19 10.71 3.74
C ALA A 247 5.42 10.55 5.25
N PRO A 248 4.89 9.48 5.89
CA PRO A 248 3.86 8.59 5.37
C PRO A 248 2.51 9.28 5.18
N ARG A 249 1.80 8.87 4.11
CA ARG A 249 0.42 9.27 3.79
C ARG A 249 -0.39 8.04 3.45
N VAL A 250 -1.67 8.02 3.85
CA VAL A 250 -2.57 6.92 3.51
C VAL A 250 -3.16 7.16 2.12
N LEU A 251 -3.08 6.15 1.25
CA LEU A 251 -3.64 6.22 -0.10
C LEU A 251 -5.11 5.77 -0.16
N SER A 252 -5.78 6.13 -1.25
CA SER A 252 -7.22 5.92 -1.45
C SER A 252 -7.60 4.45 -1.25
N PHE A 253 -6.86 3.50 -1.82
CA PHE A 253 -7.19 2.08 -1.76
C PHE A 253 -7.17 1.51 -0.33
N SER A 254 -6.40 2.07 0.61
CA SER A 254 -6.28 1.47 1.94
C SER A 254 -7.64 1.52 2.64
N SER A 255 -8.18 0.35 2.97
CA SER A 255 -9.49 0.22 3.61
C SER A 255 -9.56 0.96 4.95
N ARG A 256 -10.75 1.46 5.28
CA ARG A 256 -11.04 2.35 6.40
C ARG A 256 -11.97 1.71 7.41
N GLY A 257 -11.84 2.17 8.66
CA GLY A 257 -12.75 1.83 9.73
C GLY A 257 -14.10 2.57 9.63
N PRO A 258 -14.96 2.34 10.63
CA PRO A 258 -14.82 1.33 11.68
C PRO A 258 -15.09 -0.08 11.14
N LYS A 259 -15.02 -1.09 12.01
CA LYS A 259 -15.70 -2.36 11.74
C LYS A 259 -17.09 -2.36 12.38
N LEU A 260 -18.14 -2.51 11.55
CA LEU A 260 -19.53 -2.49 12.02
C LEU A 260 -19.88 -3.59 13.02
N VAL A 261 -19.17 -4.74 13.00
CA VAL A 261 -19.39 -5.86 13.93
C VAL A 261 -18.91 -5.52 15.36
N SER A 262 -17.95 -4.61 15.49
CA SER A 262 -17.36 -4.22 16.78
C SER A 262 -17.03 -2.72 16.77
N PRO A 263 -18.04 -1.83 16.76
CA PRO A 263 -17.84 -0.40 16.55
C PRO A 263 -17.05 0.27 17.68
N GLY A 264 -16.98 -0.33 18.86
CA GLY A 264 -16.16 0.14 19.98
C GLY A 264 -14.66 -0.12 19.85
N ILE A 265 -14.22 -0.90 18.86
CA ILE A 265 -12.81 -1.25 18.64
C ILE A 265 -12.37 -0.66 17.31
N LEU A 266 -11.46 0.33 17.37
CA LEU A 266 -10.99 1.07 16.21
C LEU A 266 -10.14 0.18 15.28
N LYS A 267 -10.34 0.35 13.98
CA LYS A 267 -9.60 -0.34 12.91
C LYS A 267 -9.34 0.61 11.72
N PRO A 268 -8.27 0.42 10.94
CA PRO A 268 -7.14 -0.49 11.18
C PRO A 268 -6.38 -0.14 12.48
N ASP A 269 -5.58 -1.08 13.00
CA ASP A 269 -4.81 -0.87 14.23
C ASP A 269 -3.54 -0.05 13.97
N ILE A 270 -2.93 -0.14 12.79
CA ILE A 270 -1.68 0.55 12.47
C ILE A 270 -1.50 0.69 10.96
N LEU A 271 -0.64 1.61 10.54
CA LEU A 271 -0.18 1.81 9.17
C LEU A 271 1.22 1.23 9.00
N GLY A 272 1.46 0.59 7.86
CA GLY A 272 2.78 0.13 7.43
C GLY A 272 3.11 0.53 5.99
N PRO A 273 4.39 0.46 5.60
CA PRO A 273 4.83 0.66 4.21
C PRO A 273 4.10 -0.30 3.27
N GLY A 274 3.18 0.23 2.45
CA GLY A 274 2.35 -0.57 1.56
C GLY A 274 2.30 -0.05 0.13
N VAL A 275 3.04 1.00 -0.19
CA VAL A 275 2.97 1.66 -1.51
C VAL A 275 4.32 1.59 -2.19
N ASN A 276 4.31 1.12 -3.43
CA ASN A 276 5.48 0.96 -4.28
C ASN A 276 6.59 0.21 -3.53
N ILE A 277 6.29 -0.94 -2.95
CA ILE A 277 7.25 -1.78 -2.20
C ILE A 277 7.93 -2.74 -3.18
N LEU A 278 9.27 -2.74 -3.17
CA LEU A 278 10.09 -3.67 -3.95
C LEU A 278 10.27 -4.98 -3.17
N ALA A 279 9.93 -6.11 -3.77
CA ALA A 279 10.12 -7.44 -3.17
C ALA A 279 10.49 -8.49 -4.22
N ALA A 280 10.92 -9.67 -3.77
CA ALA A 280 11.20 -10.80 -4.63
C ALA A 280 9.96 -11.21 -5.45
N TRP A 281 10.18 -11.65 -6.68
CA TRP A 281 9.14 -12.08 -7.60
C TRP A 281 9.55 -13.38 -8.29
N PRO A 282 8.64 -14.30 -8.61
CA PRO A 282 9.00 -15.59 -9.19
C PRO A 282 9.55 -15.54 -10.63
N PHE A 283 9.40 -14.42 -11.35
CA PHE A 283 9.86 -14.26 -12.73
C PHE A 283 10.19 -12.81 -13.08
N PRO A 284 11.09 -12.52 -14.02
CA PRO A 284 11.38 -11.14 -14.43
C PRO A 284 10.10 -10.43 -14.92
N VAL A 285 9.89 -9.20 -14.45
CA VAL A 285 8.71 -8.41 -14.82
C VAL A 285 8.98 -7.54 -16.04
N ASP A 286 10.25 -7.22 -16.28
CA ASP A 286 10.71 -6.67 -17.54
C ASP A 286 11.02 -7.78 -18.55
N LYS A 287 10.83 -7.48 -19.83
CA LYS A 287 11.16 -8.43 -20.92
C LYS A 287 12.65 -8.58 -21.16
N ASN A 288 13.50 -7.98 -20.31
CA ASN A 288 14.95 -7.98 -20.47
C ASN A 288 15.55 -9.06 -19.55
N THR A 289 15.60 -10.28 -20.07
CA THR A 289 15.80 -11.54 -19.33
C THR A 289 17.25 -11.84 -18.90
N ASN A 290 18.06 -10.82 -18.59
CA ASN A 290 19.47 -11.02 -18.19
C ASN A 290 19.69 -11.07 -16.67
N SER A 291 18.62 -11.22 -15.88
CA SER A 291 18.70 -11.26 -14.42
C SER A 291 18.28 -12.62 -13.87
N ASN A 292 19.17 -13.27 -13.11
CA ASN A 292 18.88 -14.50 -12.36
C ASN A 292 18.00 -14.26 -11.12
N SER A 293 17.76 -13.00 -10.74
CA SER A 293 16.91 -12.62 -9.60
C SER A 293 15.81 -11.67 -10.05
N ALA A 294 14.56 -12.07 -9.83
CA ALA A 294 13.42 -11.27 -10.22
C ALA A 294 12.85 -10.49 -9.03
N PHE A 295 12.59 -9.22 -9.27
CA PHE A 295 11.98 -8.32 -8.29
C PHE A 295 10.83 -7.56 -8.94
N HIS A 296 9.86 -7.18 -8.10
CA HIS A 296 8.69 -6.43 -8.53
C HIS A 296 8.36 -5.35 -7.51
N VAL A 297 7.90 -4.21 -8.02
CA VAL A 297 7.35 -3.14 -7.19
C VAL A 297 5.83 -3.28 -7.18
N ASN A 298 5.25 -3.48 -6.01
CA ASN A 298 3.80 -3.65 -5.84
C ASN A 298 3.24 -2.77 -4.72
N THR A 299 1.92 -2.61 -4.71
CA THR A 299 1.19 -1.74 -3.78
C THR A 299 -0.02 -2.46 -3.22
N GLY A 300 -0.23 -2.34 -1.91
CA GLY A 300 -1.38 -2.89 -1.21
C GLY A 300 -1.16 -2.97 0.30
N THR A 301 -2.26 -3.14 1.04
CA THR A 301 -2.19 -3.55 2.45
C THR A 301 -1.54 -4.92 2.62
N SER A 302 -1.56 -5.74 1.57
CA SER A 302 -0.78 -6.99 1.43
C SER A 302 0.73 -6.79 1.47
N MET A 303 1.25 -5.59 1.14
CA MET A 303 2.66 -5.28 1.29
C MET A 303 2.96 -4.70 2.67
N ALA A 304 2.00 -4.00 3.28
CA ALA A 304 2.14 -3.45 4.64
C ALA A 304 2.12 -4.55 5.72
N CYS A 305 1.21 -5.52 5.62
CA CYS A 305 1.06 -6.63 6.56
C CYS A 305 2.37 -7.40 6.87
N PRO A 306 3.16 -7.86 5.87
CA PRO A 306 4.40 -8.58 6.15
C PRO A 306 5.49 -7.72 6.79
N HIS A 307 5.50 -6.39 6.60
CA HIS A 307 6.42 -5.52 7.35
C HIS A 307 6.15 -5.62 8.86
N LEU A 308 4.88 -5.48 9.26
CA LEU A 308 4.46 -5.55 10.67
C LEU A 308 4.56 -6.95 11.25
N SER A 309 4.41 -7.99 10.42
CA SER A 309 4.68 -9.37 10.80
C SER A 309 6.16 -9.60 11.12
N GLY A 310 7.06 -9.02 10.30
CA GLY A 310 8.50 -9.04 10.57
C GLY A 310 8.86 -8.32 11.88
N ILE A 311 8.22 -7.17 12.17
CA ILE A 311 8.40 -6.47 13.45
C ILE A 311 7.96 -7.37 14.62
N ALA A 312 6.78 -7.98 14.49
CA ALA A 312 6.26 -8.88 15.53
C ALA A 312 7.18 -10.09 15.77
N ALA A 313 7.76 -10.66 14.72
CA ALA A 313 8.71 -11.77 14.83
C ALA A 313 9.99 -11.36 15.56
N LEU A 314 10.53 -10.17 15.28
CA LEU A 314 11.69 -9.64 16.02
C LEU A 314 11.38 -9.41 17.49
N LEU A 315 10.21 -8.84 17.80
CA LEU A 315 9.76 -8.64 19.18
C LEU A 315 9.53 -9.97 19.91
N LYS A 316 8.97 -10.98 19.23
CA LYS A 316 8.80 -12.32 19.79
C LYS A 316 10.14 -13.00 20.05
N SER A 317 11.13 -12.79 19.18
CA SER A 317 12.47 -13.33 19.41
C SER A 317 13.21 -12.65 20.55
N SER A 318 13.04 -11.33 20.75
CA SER A 318 13.67 -10.62 21.88
C SER A 318 12.91 -10.80 23.20
N HIS A 319 11.60 -11.06 23.12
CA HIS A 319 10.73 -11.32 24.27
C HIS A 319 9.86 -12.58 24.05
N PRO A 320 10.46 -13.78 24.18
CA PRO A 320 9.77 -15.05 23.90
C PRO A 320 8.53 -15.30 24.77
N ASP A 321 8.48 -14.71 25.97
CA ASP A 321 7.38 -14.81 26.92
C ASP A 321 6.20 -13.86 26.62
N TRP A 322 6.38 -12.90 25.71
CA TRP A 322 5.32 -11.95 25.39
C TRP A 322 4.16 -12.63 24.67
N SER A 323 2.95 -12.29 25.13
CA SER A 323 1.71 -12.69 24.49
C SER A 323 1.50 -11.93 23.17
N PRO A 324 0.67 -12.45 22.23
CA PRO A 324 0.28 -11.72 21.03
C PRO A 324 -0.29 -10.33 21.32
N ALA A 325 -1.07 -10.19 22.40
CA ALA A 325 -1.65 -8.92 22.82
C ALA A 325 -0.57 -7.93 23.32
N THR A 326 0.44 -8.42 24.03
CA THR A 326 1.59 -7.62 24.48
C THR A 326 2.39 -7.10 23.29
N ILE A 327 2.70 -7.95 22.31
CA ILE A 327 3.39 -7.57 21.07
C ILE A 327 2.56 -6.54 20.30
N LYS A 328 1.26 -6.79 20.13
CA LYS A 328 0.33 -5.85 19.47
C LYS A 328 0.33 -4.49 20.18
N SER A 329 0.26 -4.48 21.51
CA SER A 329 0.28 -3.26 22.32
C SER A 329 1.60 -2.49 22.15
N ALA A 330 2.75 -3.18 22.23
CA ALA A 330 4.05 -2.57 22.02
C ALA A 330 4.15 -1.90 20.64
N ILE A 331 3.73 -2.60 19.58
CA ILE A 331 3.70 -2.06 18.21
C ILE A 331 2.80 -0.81 18.12
N MET A 332 1.60 -0.86 18.69
CA MET A 332 0.64 0.25 18.58
C MET A 332 1.04 1.46 19.43
N THR A 333 1.42 1.26 20.68
CA THR A 333 1.68 2.35 21.64
C THR A 333 2.99 3.09 21.37
N THR A 334 3.89 2.50 20.59
CA THR A 334 5.18 3.12 20.20
C THR A 334 5.17 3.70 18.80
N ALA A 335 4.06 3.58 18.08
CA ALA A 335 3.94 4.07 16.73
C ALA A 335 3.83 5.60 16.68
N ASP A 336 4.39 6.18 15.63
CA ASP A 336 4.37 7.60 15.36
C ASP A 336 3.00 8.05 14.84
N VAL A 337 2.55 9.21 15.30
CA VAL A 337 1.30 9.84 14.84
C VAL A 337 1.52 10.99 13.85
N LYS A 338 2.80 11.26 13.58
CA LYS A 338 3.25 12.33 12.70
C LYS A 338 3.95 11.75 11.49
N ASN A 339 3.92 12.52 10.41
CA ASN A 339 4.69 12.23 9.22
C ASN A 339 6.17 12.61 9.43
N LEU A 340 7.02 12.35 8.44
CA LEU A 340 8.48 12.59 8.54
C LEU A 340 8.86 14.07 8.70
N ARG A 341 7.91 15.00 8.55
CA ARG A 341 8.09 16.44 8.78
C ARG A 341 7.47 16.92 10.10
N GLY A 342 7.02 16.02 10.97
CA GLY A 342 6.41 16.35 12.25
C GLY A 342 4.97 16.86 12.17
N ASN A 343 4.34 16.82 11.00
CA ASN A 343 2.94 17.19 10.80
C ASN A 343 2.03 15.95 10.97
N PRO A 344 0.71 16.11 11.18
CA PRO A 344 -0.21 14.97 11.16
C PRO A 344 -0.09 14.14 9.88
N ILE A 345 -0.25 12.82 10.00
CA ILE A 345 -0.37 11.93 8.84
C ILE A 345 -1.63 12.32 8.07
N LEU A 346 -1.52 12.37 6.74
CA LEU A 346 -2.60 12.80 5.85
C LEU A 346 -3.31 11.61 5.18
N ASP A 347 -4.54 11.84 4.75
CA ASP A 347 -5.31 10.94 3.90
C ASP A 347 -5.07 11.22 2.40
N GLN A 348 -5.84 10.55 1.54
CA GLN A 348 -5.80 10.71 0.09
C GLN A 348 -6.24 12.10 -0.38
N LEU A 349 -7.01 12.85 0.41
CA LEU A 349 -7.47 14.20 0.12
C LEU A 349 -6.57 15.28 0.73
N LEU A 350 -5.42 14.89 1.33
CA LEU A 350 -4.51 15.75 2.08
C LEU A 350 -5.14 16.31 3.37
N ALA A 351 -6.20 15.68 3.87
CA ALA A 351 -6.78 16.00 5.17
C ALA A 351 -6.00 15.27 6.27
N PRO A 352 -5.77 15.91 7.43
CA PRO A 352 -5.22 15.23 8.60
C PRO A 352 -6.09 14.05 9.03
N LEU A 353 -5.45 12.90 9.29
CA LEU A 353 -6.13 11.77 9.92
C LEU A 353 -6.43 12.09 11.38
N THR A 354 -7.65 11.79 11.80
CA THR A 354 -8.07 11.95 13.20
C THR A 354 -8.52 10.60 13.74
N CYS A 355 -7.98 10.22 14.91
CA CYS A 355 -8.48 9.10 15.69
C CYS A 355 -9.68 9.60 16.50
N LEU A 356 -10.91 9.43 16.00
CA LEU A 356 -12.12 9.79 16.74
C LEU A 356 -12.89 8.55 17.19
N PRO A 357 -13.55 8.58 18.36
CA PRO A 357 -14.57 7.60 18.72
C PRO A 357 -15.72 7.58 17.70
N TRP A 358 -16.36 6.41 17.50
CA TRP A 358 -17.43 6.21 16.50
C TRP A 358 -18.59 7.20 16.64
N ALA A 359 -19.00 7.49 17.88
CA ALA A 359 -20.08 8.44 18.17
C ALA A 359 -19.75 9.87 17.72
N GLU A 360 -18.48 10.30 17.77
CA GLU A 360 -18.03 11.62 17.32
C GLU A 360 -17.72 11.67 15.82
N ALA A 361 -17.33 10.54 15.23
CA ALA A 361 -17.14 10.42 13.79
C ALA A 361 -18.48 10.55 13.03
N MET A 362 -19.57 9.99 13.57
CA MET A 362 -20.89 10.06 12.93
C MET A 362 -21.49 11.48 12.88
N SER A 363 -21.06 12.40 13.75
CA SER A 363 -21.53 13.80 13.76
C SER A 363 -20.69 14.73 12.87
N THR A 364 -19.60 14.23 12.26
CA THR A 364 -18.71 15.02 11.40
C THR A 364 -18.53 14.38 10.01
N PRO A 365 -19.20 14.87 8.95
CA PRO A 365 -19.25 14.24 7.61
C PRO A 365 -17.91 14.11 6.85
N GLN A 366 -16.79 14.58 7.43
CA GLN A 366 -15.49 14.71 6.75
C GLN A 366 -14.34 13.99 7.46
N LYS A 367 -14.59 13.27 8.56
CA LYS A 367 -13.51 12.65 9.34
C LYS A 367 -13.49 11.12 9.15
N GLN A 368 -12.59 10.67 8.29
CA GLN A 368 -12.35 9.24 8.07
C GLN A 368 -11.75 8.60 9.32
N MET A 369 -12.34 7.50 9.79
CA MET A 369 -11.77 6.70 10.87
C MET A 369 -10.57 5.89 10.36
N THR A 370 -9.38 6.43 10.57
CA THR A 370 -8.13 5.68 10.40
C THR A 370 -7.24 5.98 11.59
N LEU A 371 -6.87 4.95 12.33
CA LEU A 371 -5.87 5.09 13.39
C LEU A 371 -4.53 5.42 12.73
N ALA A 372 -4.00 6.60 13.01
CA ALA A 372 -2.78 7.14 12.39
C ALA A 372 -1.54 6.72 13.17
N LEU A 373 -1.37 5.43 13.43
CA LEU A 373 -0.17 4.88 14.06
C LEU A 373 0.76 4.39 12.95
N PHE A 374 2.01 4.81 12.91
CA PHE A 374 3.00 4.39 11.91
C PHE A 374 4.32 3.97 12.55
N MET A 375 4.90 2.85 12.13
CA MET A 375 6.25 2.45 12.57
C MET A 375 7.28 2.58 11.44
N THR A 376 8.38 3.28 11.72
CA THR A 376 9.57 3.34 10.85
C THR A 376 10.60 2.26 11.21
N SER A 377 11.46 1.91 10.25
CA SER A 377 12.65 1.07 10.50
C SER A 377 13.64 1.73 11.49
N LYS A 378 13.66 3.06 11.60
CA LYS A 378 14.54 3.78 12.53
C LYS A 378 14.06 3.68 13.98
N GLN A 379 12.75 3.75 14.20
CA GLN A 379 12.14 3.51 15.53
C GLN A 379 12.29 2.07 15.98
N MET A 380 12.26 1.12 15.04
CA MET A 380 12.54 -0.28 15.31
C MET A 380 13.94 -0.51 15.89
N ILE A 381 14.98 0.13 15.32
CA ILE A 381 16.35 0.04 15.85
C ILE A 381 16.44 0.66 17.25
N ILE A 382 15.80 1.81 17.46
CA ILE A 382 15.81 2.47 18.77
C ILE A 382 15.05 1.64 19.82
N PHE A 383 13.91 1.05 19.47
CA PHE A 383 13.13 0.22 20.40
C PHE A 383 13.85 -1.09 20.75
N LEU A 384 14.44 -1.78 19.77
CA LEU A 384 15.26 -2.97 20.02
C LEU A 384 16.49 -2.67 20.89
N ILE A 385 17.05 -1.46 20.80
CA ILE A 385 18.18 -1.01 21.64
C ILE A 385 17.73 -0.57 23.04
N CYS A 386 16.53 0.00 23.19
CA CYS A 386 16.06 0.53 24.47
C CYS A 386 15.29 -0.47 25.34
N VAL A 387 14.83 -1.59 24.76
CA VAL A 387 14.06 -2.64 25.47
C VAL A 387 14.88 -3.92 25.66
N ALA A 388 16.06 -4.02 25.03
CA ALA A 388 17.14 -4.92 25.45
C ALA A 388 17.91 -4.29 26.61
#